data_AF-A0AAX1KD38-F1
#
_entry.id   AF-A0AAX1KD38-F1
#
_cell.length_a   1.000
_cell.length_b   1.000
_cell.length_c   1.000
_cell.angle_alpha   90.00
_cell.angle_beta   90.00
_cell.angle_gamma   90.00
#
_symmetry.space_group_name_H-M   'P 1'
#
loop_
_entity.id
_entity.type
_entity.pdbx_description
1 polymer ?
#
loop_
_entity_poly.entity_id
_entity_poly.type
_entity_poly.pdbx_seq_one_letter_code
_entity_poly.pdbx_strand_id
1 'polypeptide(L)'
;MQIHTLGPTATDSYAAAQVYNHRNWQDQAVIVKHPSFETILTDLTAYSGDQLVIPAAFKSDTLNASWGDIHYALLSQLTLSSCFMTQLDPLVVLQRVNADNQIGYTHAATAQLLTRVVHQVVVQTVASKYLAYQAYQRNQAAYVLTNEKNVTLTTHERELARLTPSMVWCVYQIN
;
A
#
# COMPACT_ATOMS: atom_id res chain seq x y z
N MET A 1 4.38 22.95 -11.51
CA MET A 1 4.29 21.47 -11.65
C MET A 1 3.71 20.92 -10.37
N GLN A 2 2.63 20.13 -10.47
CA GLN A 2 2.05 19.43 -9.33
C GLN A 2 2.20 17.91 -9.49
N ILE A 3 2.37 17.22 -8.37
CA ILE A 3 2.44 15.76 -8.30
C ILE A 3 1.29 15.29 -7.42
N HIS A 4 0.30 14.66 -8.05
CA HIS A 4 -0.89 14.11 -7.42
C HIS A 4 -0.58 12.71 -6.90
N THR A 5 -0.96 12.46 -5.65
CA THR A 5 -0.79 11.14 -5.04
C THR A 5 -1.73 10.93 -3.85
N LEU A 6 -1.72 9.73 -3.30
CA LEU A 6 -2.48 9.37 -2.10
C LEU A 6 -1.87 10.03 -0.86
N GLY A 7 -2.72 10.69 -0.07
CA GLY A 7 -2.43 11.12 1.29
C GLY A 7 -2.98 10.14 2.34
N PRO A 8 -2.78 10.40 3.64
CA PRO A 8 -2.02 11.51 4.23
C PRO A 8 -0.49 11.35 4.10
N THR A 9 0.29 12.23 4.74
CA THR A 9 1.78 12.23 4.69
C THR A 9 2.43 10.95 5.21
N ALA A 10 1.70 10.17 6.00
CA ALA A 10 2.16 8.90 6.54
C ALA A 10 2.08 7.72 5.55
N THR A 11 1.55 7.94 4.33
CA THR A 11 1.43 6.88 3.33
C THR A 11 2.73 6.65 2.57
N ASP A 12 2.93 5.40 2.12
CA ASP A 12 4.04 5.04 1.24
C ASP A 12 4.00 5.83 -0.08
N SER A 13 2.80 6.17 -0.57
CA SER A 13 2.61 6.96 -1.80
C SER A 13 3.09 8.39 -1.67
N TYR A 14 2.81 9.06 -0.55
CA TYR A 14 3.35 10.39 -0.29
C TYR A 14 4.88 10.37 -0.21
N ALA A 15 5.46 9.38 0.50
CA ALA A 15 6.91 9.22 0.58
C ALA A 15 7.53 8.97 -0.81
N ALA A 16 6.89 8.17 -1.66
CA ALA A 16 7.33 7.93 -3.03
C ALA A 16 7.27 9.20 -3.89
N ALA A 17 6.21 10.01 -3.76
CA ALA A 17 6.11 11.30 -4.43
C ALA A 17 7.22 12.27 -3.99
N GLN A 18 7.60 12.27 -2.71
CA GLN A 18 8.74 13.05 -2.22
C GLN A 18 10.06 12.58 -2.84
N VAL A 19 10.29 11.27 -2.91
CA VAL A 19 11.48 10.71 -3.56
C VAL A 19 11.55 11.13 -5.04
N TYR A 20 10.42 11.09 -5.74
CA TYR A 20 10.35 11.49 -7.14
C TYR A 20 10.57 13.01 -7.32
N ASN A 21 9.95 13.83 -6.46
CA ASN A 21 10.11 15.29 -6.45
C ASN A 21 11.56 15.70 -6.22
N HIS A 22 12.21 15.11 -5.21
CA HIS A 22 13.60 15.38 -4.91
C HIS A 22 14.52 15.07 -6.09
N ARG A 23 14.33 13.90 -6.72
CA ARG A 23 15.19 13.41 -7.82
C ARG A 23 15.02 14.18 -9.12
N ASN A 24 13.79 14.59 -9.46
CA ASN A 24 13.47 15.10 -10.81
C ASN A 24 13.20 16.61 -10.82
N TRP A 25 12.78 17.17 -9.69
CA TRP A 25 12.33 18.55 -9.58
C TRP A 25 13.07 19.34 -8.50
N GLN A 26 14.09 18.76 -7.84
CA GLN A 26 14.87 19.41 -6.79
C GLN A 26 13.97 20.01 -5.69
N ASP A 27 12.93 19.25 -5.32
CA ASP A 27 11.91 19.64 -4.33
C ASP A 27 11.06 20.87 -4.71
N GLN A 28 11.09 21.31 -5.97
CA GLN A 28 10.33 22.47 -6.45
C GLN A 28 8.89 22.15 -6.88
N ALA A 29 8.54 20.87 -7.10
CA ALA A 29 7.16 20.52 -7.43
C ALA A 29 6.28 20.49 -6.16
N VAL A 30 4.99 20.84 -6.32
CA VAL A 30 4.02 20.79 -5.23
C VAL A 30 3.39 19.40 -5.19
N ILE A 31 3.49 18.70 -4.06
CA ILE A 31 2.84 17.39 -3.87
C ILE A 31 1.41 17.61 -3.37
N VAL A 32 0.43 17.24 -4.19
CA VAL A 32 -1.00 17.33 -3.89
C VAL A 32 -1.48 16.00 -3.34
N LYS A 33 -1.99 16.03 -2.10
CA LYS A 33 -2.47 14.85 -1.37
C LYS A 33 -3.97 14.70 -1.58
N HIS A 34 -4.37 13.53 -2.06
CA HIS A 34 -5.76 13.15 -2.23
C HIS A 34 -6.21 12.14 -1.17
N PRO A 35 -7.50 12.10 -0.81
CA PRO A 35 -8.03 11.12 0.14
C PRO A 35 -7.99 9.69 -0.41
N SER A 36 -8.01 9.53 -1.74
CA SER A 36 -7.94 8.24 -2.42
C SER A 36 -7.36 8.42 -3.83
N PHE A 37 -6.89 7.33 -4.46
CA PHE A 37 -6.50 7.38 -5.87
C PHE A 37 -7.73 7.49 -6.77
N GLU A 38 -8.85 6.94 -6.34
CA GLU A 38 -10.12 6.98 -7.03
C GLU A 38 -10.56 8.43 -7.29
N THR A 39 -10.42 9.32 -6.31
CA THR A 39 -10.70 10.75 -6.49
C THR A 39 -9.90 11.35 -7.63
N ILE A 40 -8.63 10.96 -7.80
CA ILE A 40 -7.78 11.44 -8.89
C ILE A 40 -8.22 10.83 -10.22
N LEU A 41 -8.40 9.51 -10.24
CA LEU A 41 -8.67 8.74 -11.46
C LEU A 41 -10.06 9.01 -12.05
N THR A 42 -11.03 9.44 -11.24
CA THR A 42 -12.38 9.79 -11.72
C THR A 42 -12.50 11.21 -12.25
N ASP A 43 -11.50 12.07 -12.05
CA ASP A 43 -11.50 13.48 -12.49
C ASP A 43 -10.14 13.93 -13.03
N LEU A 44 -9.55 13.14 -13.94
CA LEU A 44 -8.24 13.43 -14.53
C LEU A 44 -8.21 14.76 -15.28
N THR A 45 -9.32 15.17 -15.87
CA THR A 45 -9.43 16.44 -16.60
C THR A 45 -9.14 17.66 -15.73
N ALA A 46 -9.46 17.60 -14.43
CA ALA A 46 -9.17 18.69 -13.49
C ALA A 46 -7.66 18.85 -13.22
N TYR A 47 -6.84 17.88 -13.62
CA TYR A 47 -5.40 17.79 -13.33
C TYR A 47 -4.56 17.71 -14.61
N SER A 48 -5.11 18.11 -15.76
CA SER A 48 -4.41 18.10 -17.04
C SER A 48 -3.11 18.91 -16.96
N GLY A 49 -2.02 18.33 -17.46
CA GLY A 49 -0.68 18.91 -17.41
C GLY A 49 0.10 18.60 -16.13
N ASP A 50 -0.53 18.08 -15.08
CA ASP A 50 0.15 17.65 -13.85
C ASP A 50 0.58 16.17 -13.90
N GLN A 51 1.31 15.71 -12.88
CA GLN A 51 1.81 14.34 -12.79
C GLN A 51 1.08 13.53 -11.73
N LEU A 52 0.96 12.22 -11.93
CA LEU A 52 0.40 11.26 -10.97
C LEU A 52 1.47 10.23 -10.57
N VAL A 53 1.70 10.06 -9.28
CA VAL A 53 2.50 8.96 -8.72
C VAL A 53 1.57 7.94 -8.05
N ILE A 54 1.52 6.74 -8.61
CA ILE A 54 0.65 5.63 -8.19
C ILE A 54 1.44 4.31 -8.14
N PRO A 55 1.20 3.40 -7.16
CA PRO A 55 1.92 2.13 -7.10
C PRO A 55 1.40 1.16 -8.16
N ALA A 56 2.29 0.36 -8.74
CA ALA A 56 1.91 -0.72 -9.65
C ALA A 56 1.09 -1.83 -8.97
N ALA A 57 1.10 -1.87 -7.62
CA ALA A 57 0.26 -2.75 -6.82
C ALA A 57 -1.13 -2.17 -6.50
N PHE A 58 -1.50 -1.00 -7.06
CA PHE A 58 -2.80 -0.39 -6.83
C PHE A 58 -3.94 -1.36 -7.21
N LYS A 59 -4.94 -1.41 -6.32
CA LYS A 59 -6.19 -2.13 -6.52
C LYS A 59 -7.29 -1.35 -5.80
N SER A 60 -8.41 -1.17 -6.46
CA SER A 60 -9.59 -0.49 -5.94
C SER A 60 -10.80 -1.39 -6.04
N ASP A 61 -11.46 -1.61 -4.90
CA ASP A 61 -12.77 -2.27 -4.86
C ASP A 61 -13.87 -1.32 -5.36
N THR A 62 -13.72 -0.01 -5.14
CA THR A 62 -14.67 1.02 -5.59
C THR A 62 -14.74 1.12 -7.10
N LEU A 63 -13.58 1.09 -7.78
CA LEU A 63 -13.51 1.10 -9.24
C LEU A 63 -13.60 -0.30 -9.84
N ASN A 64 -13.56 -1.35 -9.00
CA ASN A 64 -13.41 -2.74 -9.42
C ASN A 64 -12.27 -2.92 -10.45
N ALA A 65 -11.11 -2.32 -10.16
CA ALA A 65 -10.00 -2.21 -11.09
C ALA A 65 -8.64 -2.36 -10.39
N SER A 66 -7.69 -2.96 -11.08
CA SER A 66 -6.27 -2.97 -10.73
C SER A 66 -5.52 -1.86 -11.46
N TRP A 67 -4.26 -1.61 -11.06
CA TRP A 67 -3.35 -0.74 -11.79
C TRP A 67 -3.26 -1.11 -13.27
N GLY A 68 -3.19 -2.41 -13.60
CA GLY A 68 -3.10 -2.87 -14.98
C GLY A 68 -4.33 -2.48 -15.80
N ASP A 69 -5.52 -2.63 -15.22
CA ASP A 69 -6.77 -2.24 -15.87
C ASP A 69 -6.80 -0.73 -16.16
N ILE A 70 -6.43 0.08 -15.18
CA ILE A 70 -6.34 1.55 -15.31
C ILE A 70 -5.31 1.95 -16.36
N HIS A 71 -4.14 1.31 -16.38
CA HIS A 71 -3.06 1.62 -17.31
C HIS A 71 -3.51 1.49 -18.78
N TYR A 72 -4.24 0.43 -19.11
CA TYR A 72 -4.75 0.22 -20.47
C TYR A 72 -6.01 1.04 -20.77
N ALA A 73 -6.93 1.16 -19.80
CA ALA A 73 -8.20 1.86 -20.02
C ALA A 73 -8.02 3.37 -20.23
N LEU A 74 -6.99 3.98 -19.64
CA LEU A 74 -6.80 5.43 -19.65
C LEU A 74 -5.66 5.90 -20.56
N LEU A 75 -5.26 5.13 -21.58
CA LEU A 75 -4.15 5.49 -22.49
C LEU A 75 -4.32 6.84 -23.20
N SER A 76 -5.55 7.32 -23.40
CA SER A 76 -5.81 8.65 -23.98
C SER A 76 -5.67 9.80 -22.97
N GLN A 77 -5.78 9.52 -21.67
CA GLN A 77 -5.77 10.51 -20.59
C GLN A 77 -4.48 10.48 -19.75
N LEU A 78 -3.74 9.37 -19.77
CA LEU A 78 -2.53 9.17 -18.99
C LEU A 78 -1.41 8.64 -19.88
N THR A 79 -0.28 9.32 -19.86
CA THR A 79 0.96 8.88 -20.52
C THR A 79 1.96 8.43 -19.46
N LEU A 80 2.34 7.15 -19.46
CA LEU A 80 3.36 6.64 -18.54
C LEU A 80 4.71 7.25 -18.92
N SER A 81 5.28 8.10 -18.07
CA SER A 81 6.49 8.87 -18.36
C SER A 81 7.73 8.31 -17.66
N SER A 82 7.56 7.67 -16.50
CA SER A 82 8.67 7.08 -15.73
C SER A 82 8.19 5.99 -14.78
N CYS A 83 9.13 5.18 -14.30
CA CYS A 83 8.92 4.28 -13.18
C CYS A 83 10.16 4.26 -12.27
N PHE A 84 9.95 4.02 -10.99
CA PHE A 84 11.03 3.88 -10.02
C PHE A 84 10.64 2.91 -8.90
N MET A 85 11.63 2.48 -8.12
CA MET A 85 11.41 1.57 -7.01
C MET A 85 11.79 2.24 -5.69
N THR A 86 11.02 1.93 -4.64
CA THR A 86 11.40 2.19 -3.25
C THR A 86 11.30 0.90 -2.43
N GLN A 87 12.08 0.84 -1.36
CA GLN A 87 11.84 -0.16 -0.32
C GLN A 87 10.63 0.27 0.51
N LEU A 88 9.73 -0.67 0.80
CA LEU A 88 8.68 -0.46 1.78
C LEU A 88 9.17 -0.85 3.17
N ASP A 89 8.43 -0.43 4.19
CA ASP A 89 8.63 -0.95 5.54
C ASP A 89 8.59 -2.49 5.54
N PRO A 90 9.52 -3.14 6.26
CA PRO A 90 9.48 -4.58 6.46
C PRO A 90 8.12 -5.02 7.02
N LEU A 91 7.61 -6.12 6.48
CA LEU A 91 6.44 -6.83 6.97
C LEU A 91 6.88 -8.01 7.81
N VAL A 92 6.14 -8.29 8.87
CA VAL A 92 6.34 -9.49 9.69
C VAL A 92 5.04 -10.28 9.77
N VAL A 93 5.18 -11.60 9.71
CA VAL A 93 4.11 -12.55 10.01
C VAL A 93 4.37 -13.09 11.40
N LEU A 94 3.45 -12.85 12.32
CA LEU A 94 3.55 -13.31 13.70
C LEU A 94 2.54 -14.42 13.97
N GLN A 95 2.94 -15.33 14.83
CA GLN A 95 2.10 -16.35 15.44
C GLN A 95 2.01 -16.11 16.95
N ARG A 96 0.79 -16.11 17.48
CA ARG A 96 0.52 -16.24 18.91
C ARG A 96 0.65 -17.71 19.31
N VAL A 97 1.60 -18.04 20.15
CA VAL A 97 1.95 -19.45 20.49
C VAL A 97 0.86 -20.16 21.30
N ASN A 98 0.01 -19.41 21.98
CA ASN A 98 -1.05 -19.92 22.86
C ASN A 98 -2.46 -19.78 22.26
N ALA A 99 -2.60 -19.41 20.99
CA ALA A 99 -3.88 -19.35 20.30
C ALA A 99 -4.08 -20.57 19.39
N ASP A 100 -5.27 -21.14 19.42
CA ASP A 100 -5.73 -22.26 18.60
C ASP A 100 -6.74 -21.84 17.52
N ASN A 101 -7.22 -20.60 17.57
CA ASN A 101 -8.10 -20.05 16.56
C ASN A 101 -7.29 -19.75 15.30
N GLN A 102 -7.61 -20.36 14.17
CA GLN A 102 -6.85 -20.19 12.91
C GLN A 102 -7.00 -18.79 12.27
N ILE A 103 -7.39 -17.78 13.05
CA ILE A 103 -7.73 -16.44 12.58
C ILE A 103 -6.46 -15.63 12.33
N GLY A 104 -6.39 -14.99 11.16
CA GLY A 104 -5.29 -14.10 10.79
C GLY A 104 -5.77 -12.72 10.38
N TYR A 105 -5.20 -11.66 10.96
CA TYR A 105 -5.53 -10.28 10.58
C TYR A 105 -4.49 -9.66 9.64
N THR A 106 -4.94 -8.97 8.60
CA THR A 106 -4.05 -8.16 7.75
C THR A 106 -4.82 -7.10 6.95
N HIS A 107 -4.13 -6.31 6.13
CA HIS A 107 -4.75 -5.43 5.14
C HIS A 107 -5.12 -6.22 3.87
N ALA A 108 -6.16 -5.79 3.13
CA ALA A 108 -6.62 -6.48 1.93
C ALA A 108 -5.50 -6.73 0.89
N ALA A 109 -4.64 -5.73 0.67
CA ALA A 109 -3.50 -5.84 -0.26
C ALA A 109 -2.46 -6.92 0.13
N THR A 110 -2.41 -7.34 1.39
CA THR A 110 -1.47 -8.35 1.91
C THR A 110 -2.14 -9.66 2.31
N ALA A 111 -3.45 -9.81 2.06
CA ALA A 111 -4.22 -11.02 2.40
C ALA A 111 -3.64 -12.28 1.76
N GLN A 112 -3.35 -12.24 0.46
CA GLN A 112 -2.73 -13.36 -0.24
C GLN A 112 -1.35 -13.71 0.32
N LEU A 113 -0.57 -12.71 0.74
CA LEU A 113 0.76 -12.93 1.31
C LEU A 113 0.67 -13.70 2.62
N LEU A 114 -0.31 -13.38 3.48
CA LEU A 114 -0.57 -14.12 4.71
C LEU A 114 -0.92 -15.60 4.43
N THR A 115 -1.82 -15.86 3.46
CA THR A 115 -2.21 -17.24 3.10
C THR A 115 -1.06 -18.08 2.52
N ARG A 116 -0.02 -17.44 1.97
CA ARG A 116 1.17 -18.14 1.47
C ARG A 116 2.15 -18.53 2.57
N VAL A 117 2.19 -17.75 3.66
CA VAL A 117 3.09 -18.01 4.80
C VAL A 117 2.44 -18.97 5.79
N VAL A 118 1.13 -18.86 6.01
CA VAL A 118 0.40 -19.66 7.00
C VAL A 118 -0.64 -20.54 6.30
N HIS A 119 -0.49 -21.85 6.41
CA HIS A 119 -1.48 -22.80 5.92
C HIS A 119 -2.74 -22.78 6.79
N GLN A 120 -3.92 -22.90 6.16
CA GLN A 120 -5.24 -22.98 6.82
C GLN A 120 -5.61 -21.76 7.69
N VAL A 121 -5.10 -20.58 7.37
CA VAL A 121 -5.50 -19.33 8.04
C VAL A 121 -6.86 -18.82 7.54
N VAL A 122 -7.75 -18.46 8.46
CA VAL A 122 -8.98 -17.72 8.18
C VAL A 122 -8.66 -16.23 8.20
N VAL A 123 -8.43 -15.65 7.02
CA VAL A 123 -8.02 -14.25 6.89
C VAL A 123 -9.18 -13.29 7.12
N GLN A 124 -8.98 -12.34 8.03
CA GLN A 124 -9.82 -11.17 8.22
C GLN A 124 -9.06 -9.91 7.79
N THR A 125 -9.66 -9.18 6.85
CA THR A 125 -9.07 -7.93 6.34
C THR A 125 -9.61 -6.73 7.10
N VAL A 126 -8.72 -5.80 7.41
CA VAL A 126 -9.07 -4.50 8.01
C VAL A 126 -8.44 -3.35 7.23
N ALA A 127 -8.88 -2.13 7.49
CA ALA A 127 -8.53 -0.95 6.71
C ALA A 127 -7.04 -0.57 6.75
N SER A 128 -6.25 -1.07 7.70
CA SER A 128 -4.80 -0.84 7.72
C SER A 128 -4.02 -1.92 8.46
N LYS A 129 -2.72 -2.02 8.15
CA LYS A 129 -1.81 -2.94 8.86
C LYS A 129 -1.67 -2.62 10.35
N TYR A 130 -1.78 -1.34 10.72
CA TYR A 130 -1.83 -0.92 12.12
C TYR A 130 -3.08 -1.47 12.83
N LEU A 131 -4.26 -1.29 12.22
CA LEU A 131 -5.51 -1.84 12.74
C LEU A 131 -5.49 -3.37 12.77
N ALA A 132 -4.78 -4.02 11.85
CA ALA A 132 -4.63 -5.48 11.84
C ALA A 132 -3.89 -5.96 13.09
N TYR A 133 -2.83 -5.26 13.50
CA TYR A 133 -2.11 -5.57 14.74
C TYR A 133 -2.98 -5.34 15.99
N GLN A 134 -3.75 -4.25 16.03
CA GLN A 134 -4.69 -4.00 17.12
C GLN A 134 -5.78 -5.07 17.22
N ALA A 135 -6.34 -5.49 16.09
CA ALA A 135 -7.37 -6.54 16.04
C ALA A 135 -6.79 -7.90 16.48
N TYR A 136 -5.57 -8.22 16.03
CA TYR A 136 -4.83 -9.40 16.47
C TYR A 136 -4.65 -9.45 18.00
N GLN A 137 -4.26 -8.32 18.62
CA GLN A 137 -4.10 -8.23 20.07
C GLN A 137 -5.46 -8.31 20.79
N ARG A 138 -6.44 -7.53 20.35
CA ARG A 138 -7.77 -7.45 21.00
C ARG A 138 -8.51 -8.80 20.95
N ASN A 139 -8.45 -9.48 19.82
CA ASN A 139 -9.21 -10.69 19.57
C ASN A 139 -8.41 -11.96 19.88
N GLN A 140 -7.19 -11.83 20.42
CA GLN A 140 -6.29 -12.94 20.75
C GLN A 140 -6.13 -13.91 19.56
N ALA A 141 -5.95 -13.34 18.37
CA ALA A 141 -5.90 -14.11 17.13
C ALA A 141 -4.59 -14.91 17.02
N ALA A 142 -4.58 -16.03 16.30
CA ALA A 142 -3.34 -16.78 16.10
C ALA A 142 -2.34 -16.08 15.20
N TYR A 143 -2.78 -15.33 14.18
CA TYR A 143 -1.87 -14.78 13.18
C TYR A 143 -2.09 -13.30 12.89
N VAL A 144 -1.02 -12.62 12.53
CA VAL A 144 -1.08 -11.27 11.96
C VAL A 144 0.03 -11.07 10.93
N LEU A 145 -0.30 -10.38 9.84
CA LEU A 145 0.69 -9.81 8.92
C LEU A 145 0.57 -8.28 8.97
N THR A 146 1.61 -7.62 9.49
CA THR A 146 1.68 -6.16 9.68
C THR A 146 3.08 -5.62 9.37
N ASN A 147 3.28 -4.30 9.41
CA ASN A 147 4.62 -3.70 9.35
C ASN A 147 5.35 -3.97 10.67
N GLU A 148 6.65 -4.26 10.58
CA GLU A 148 7.54 -4.49 11.72
C GLU A 148 7.47 -3.36 12.75
N LYS A 149 7.40 -2.10 12.29
CA LYS A 149 7.29 -0.92 13.15
C LYS A 149 6.03 -0.86 14.03
N ASN A 150 4.99 -1.61 13.69
CA ASN A 150 3.74 -1.63 14.47
C ASN A 150 3.81 -2.64 15.63
N VAL A 151 4.82 -3.48 15.67
CA VAL A 151 4.88 -4.66 16.55
C VAL A 151 5.66 -4.35 17.82
N THR A 152 5.18 -4.91 18.93
CA THR A 152 5.95 -5.03 20.16
C THR A 152 5.88 -6.49 20.59
N LEU A 153 6.95 -7.24 20.32
CA LEU A 153 7.00 -8.67 20.61
C LEU A 153 6.99 -8.92 22.11
N THR A 154 6.17 -9.87 22.54
CA THR A 154 6.23 -10.45 23.90
C THR A 154 6.69 -11.90 23.81
N THR A 155 6.79 -12.58 24.95
CA THR A 155 7.12 -14.01 25.02
C THR A 155 6.04 -14.91 24.43
N HIS A 156 4.85 -14.37 24.13
CA HIS A 156 3.73 -15.10 23.53
C HIS A 156 3.69 -15.06 22.01
N GLU A 157 4.61 -14.33 21.38
CA GLU A 157 4.68 -14.20 19.92
C GLU A 157 5.94 -14.86 19.35
N ARG A 158 5.76 -15.51 18.21
CA ARG A 158 6.84 -16.03 17.37
C ARG A 158 6.74 -15.38 15.99
N GLU A 159 7.84 -14.83 15.50
CA GLU A 159 7.93 -14.42 14.10
C GLU A 159 8.09 -15.65 13.20
N LEU A 160 7.19 -15.78 12.23
CA LEU A 160 7.21 -16.85 11.23
C LEU A 160 7.97 -16.44 9.96
N ALA A 161 7.90 -15.16 9.60
CA ALA A 161 8.57 -14.62 8.44
C ALA A 161 8.75 -13.11 8.58
N ARG A 162 9.87 -12.62 8.03
CA ARG A 162 10.14 -11.21 7.78
C ARG A 162 10.31 -10.99 6.28
N LEU A 163 9.57 -10.04 5.73
CA LEU A 163 9.46 -9.80 4.29
C LEU A 163 9.80 -8.34 4.01
N THR A 164 10.68 -8.07 3.06
CA THR A 164 11.12 -6.72 2.69
C THR A 164 10.73 -6.42 1.25
N PRO A 165 9.43 -6.15 0.98
CA PRO A 165 8.98 -5.93 -0.39
C PRO A 165 9.48 -4.59 -0.91
N SER A 166 9.90 -4.58 -2.17
CA SER A 166 10.05 -3.34 -2.93
C SER A 166 8.73 -3.00 -3.63
N MET A 167 8.42 -1.72 -3.75
CA MET A 167 7.27 -1.23 -4.50
C MET A 167 7.75 -0.56 -5.79
N VAL A 168 7.13 -0.94 -6.90
CA VAL A 168 7.26 -0.22 -8.17
C VAL A 168 6.24 0.91 -8.19
N TRP A 169 6.72 2.11 -8.46
CA TRP A 169 5.91 3.32 -8.61
C TRP A 169 5.89 3.73 -10.07
N CYS A 170 4.69 4.00 -10.57
CA CYS A 170 4.46 4.48 -11.92
C CYS A 170 4.19 5.98 -11.86
N VAL A 171 4.87 6.72 -12.74
CA VAL A 171 4.67 8.15 -12.90
C VAL A 171 3.99 8.39 -14.23
N TYR A 172 2.79 8.98 -14.17
CA TYR A 172 2.04 9.37 -15.34
C TYR A 172 2.08 10.88 -15.51
N GLN A 173 2.21 11.32 -16.75
CA GLN A 173 1.75 12.63 -17.17
C GLN A 173 0.24 12.56 -17.40
N ILE A 174 -0.52 13.48 -16.82
CA ILE A 174 -1.95 13.62 -17.08
C ILE A 174 -2.09 14.52 -18.32
N ASN A 175 -2.78 14.02 -19.34
CA ASN A 175 -2.90 14.65 -20.66
C ASN A 175 -3.87 15.82 -20.67
#